data_AF-A0A954RXQ8-F1
#
_entry.id   AF-A0A954RXQ8-F1
#
_cell.length_a   1.000
_cell.length_b   1.000
_cell.length_c   1.000
_cell.angle_alpha   90.00
_cell.angle_beta   90.00
_cell.angle_gamma   90.00
#
_symmetry.space_group_name_H-M   'P 1'
#
loop_
_entity.id
_entity.type
_entity.pdbx_description
1 polymer ?
#
loop_
_entity_poly.entity_id
_entity_poly.type
_entity_poly.pdbx_seq_one_letter_code
_entity_poly.pdbx_strand_id
1 'polypeptide(L)'
;MVLRFAWRLLRETDKRLLWKALWNAGFKGIRSVQKHKRRQKRGEFFPPFLYISIINSCNLRCQGCWVDVAAKQSKIEKEDMNRLINESKAMGNSFFGILGGEPFMHPDLLEILGSHPDCYFQVFTNGQFITDEVAKELRRMGNVTPLISVEGNEIISDERRGRLNVYSDTMRGLRACLDNKVMTGVCTSLCQTNFDLLREEWIDKLIEMGVFYTWFHIYRPVGPDAAPELALTPAQQRQARQFVVDMRAKKPIVIIDAYYDGEGQALCPAATGFTHHIGPWGNIEPCPIIQLATESIYDERPLRETLNNSAFLREFRELAATHTRGCIVLERPDLLKELGERHGAADTTARGTCYEELGAMQGRSSQYDPDTVIPEKSWAYRLVKRFWFNDYGAYTKHFDAQNWVDVRQPASAESTPAPAEPASNREHP
;
A
#
# COMPACT_ATOMS: atom_id res chain seq x y z
N MET A 1 -14.35 1.25 -24.26
CA MET A 1 -13.41 0.76 -23.23
C MET A 1 -14.01 -0.39 -22.40
N VAL A 2 -15.07 -0.17 -21.60
CA VAL A 2 -15.64 -1.20 -20.69
C VAL A 2 -16.01 -2.51 -21.39
N LEU A 3 -16.71 -2.45 -22.53
CA LEU A 3 -17.07 -3.65 -23.30
C LEU A 3 -15.84 -4.42 -23.81
N ARG A 4 -14.79 -3.71 -24.25
CA ARG A 4 -13.53 -4.34 -24.66
C ARG A 4 -12.87 -5.03 -23.47
N PHE A 5 -12.80 -4.36 -22.32
CA PHE A 5 -12.24 -4.98 -21.10
C PHE A 5 -13.03 -6.22 -20.65
N ALA A 6 -14.37 -6.13 -20.64
CA ALA A 6 -15.23 -7.28 -20.33
C ALA A 6 -15.00 -8.45 -21.30
N TRP A 7 -14.85 -8.16 -22.60
CA TRP A 7 -14.52 -9.17 -23.60
C TRP A 7 -13.16 -9.82 -23.36
N ARG A 8 -12.14 -9.03 -23.00
CA ARG A 8 -10.82 -9.56 -22.61
C ARG A 8 -10.92 -10.48 -21.40
N LEU A 9 -11.58 -10.07 -20.32
CA LEU A 9 -11.76 -10.91 -19.14
C LEU A 9 -12.40 -12.27 -19.46
N LEU A 10 -13.39 -12.29 -20.36
CA LEU A 10 -14.10 -13.51 -20.73
C LEU A 10 -13.30 -14.45 -21.65
N ARG A 11 -12.38 -13.92 -22.46
CA ARG A 11 -11.63 -14.71 -23.47
C ARG A 11 -10.18 -15.01 -23.09
N GLU A 12 -9.52 -14.10 -22.39
CA GLU A 12 -8.10 -14.19 -22.06
C GLU A 12 -7.86 -14.85 -20.69
N THR A 13 -8.87 -14.93 -19.81
CA THR A 13 -8.76 -15.58 -18.48
C THR A 13 -9.53 -16.91 -18.44
N ASP A 14 -9.04 -17.85 -17.64
CA ASP A 14 -9.80 -19.04 -17.26
C ASP A 14 -11.12 -18.66 -16.53
N LYS A 15 -12.26 -19.20 -16.99
CA LYS A 15 -13.59 -18.85 -16.48
C LYS A 15 -13.75 -19.15 -14.98
N ARG A 16 -13.09 -20.20 -14.47
CA ARG A 16 -13.11 -20.54 -13.04
C ARG A 16 -12.35 -19.49 -12.23
N LEU A 17 -11.21 -19.03 -12.74
CA LEU A 17 -10.43 -17.97 -12.09
C LEU A 17 -11.19 -16.65 -12.11
N LEU A 18 -11.82 -16.30 -13.23
CA LEU A 18 -12.67 -15.11 -13.31
C LEU A 18 -13.83 -15.17 -12.31
N TRP A 19 -14.52 -16.31 -12.21
CA TRP A 19 -15.55 -16.52 -11.20
C TRP A 19 -15.02 -16.36 -9.78
N LYS A 20 -13.89 -16.98 -9.45
CA LYS A 20 -13.25 -16.85 -8.14
C LYS A 20 -12.86 -15.41 -7.82
N ALA A 21 -12.31 -14.67 -8.79
CA ALA A 21 -11.97 -13.26 -8.62
C ALA A 21 -13.23 -12.42 -8.36
N LEU A 22 -14.30 -12.60 -9.14
CA LEU A 22 -15.57 -11.89 -8.95
C LEU A 22 -16.22 -12.23 -7.60
N TRP A 23 -16.10 -13.47 -7.13
CA TRP A 23 -16.67 -13.90 -5.86
C TRP A 23 -15.84 -13.43 -4.65
N ASN A 24 -14.55 -13.76 -4.61
CA ASN A 24 -13.68 -13.49 -3.47
C ASN A 24 -13.24 -12.02 -3.40
N ALA A 25 -12.75 -11.44 -4.50
CA ALA A 25 -12.36 -10.03 -4.51
C ALA A 25 -13.55 -9.09 -4.70
N GLY A 26 -14.48 -9.43 -5.60
CA GLY A 26 -15.66 -8.60 -5.90
C GLY A 26 -16.70 -8.63 -4.77
N PHE A 27 -17.51 -9.69 -4.72
CA PHE A 27 -18.64 -9.76 -3.80
C PHE A 27 -18.23 -9.78 -2.32
N LYS A 28 -17.32 -10.68 -1.93
CA LYS A 28 -16.88 -10.75 -0.53
C LYS A 28 -16.06 -9.52 -0.12
N GLY A 29 -15.26 -8.95 -1.02
CA GLY A 29 -14.58 -7.67 -0.80
C GLY A 29 -15.56 -6.53 -0.51
N ILE A 30 -16.60 -6.37 -1.34
CA ILE A 30 -17.69 -5.40 -1.10
C ILE A 30 -18.34 -5.63 0.27
N ARG A 31 -18.63 -6.89 0.62
CA ARG A 31 -19.20 -7.25 1.93
C ARG A 31 -18.25 -6.90 3.08
N SER A 32 -16.94 -7.08 2.92
CA SER A 32 -15.92 -6.68 3.89
C SER A 32 -15.97 -5.17 4.16
N VAL A 33 -15.96 -4.36 3.08
CA VAL A 33 -16.07 -2.90 3.16
C VAL A 33 -17.38 -2.46 3.83
N GLN A 34 -18.50 -3.10 3.50
CA GLN A 34 -19.79 -2.80 4.15
C GLN A 34 -19.78 -3.13 5.65
N LYS A 35 -19.15 -4.24 6.06
CA LYS A 35 -18.99 -4.58 7.48
C LYS A 35 -18.13 -3.54 8.19
N HIS A 36 -17.01 -3.13 7.59
CA HIS A 36 -16.17 -2.05 8.12
C HIS A 36 -16.97 -0.75 8.32
N LYS A 37 -17.71 -0.30 7.30
CA LYS A 37 -18.59 0.88 7.41
C LYS A 37 -19.60 0.78 8.56
N ARG A 38 -20.17 -0.41 8.78
CA ARG A 38 -21.13 -0.64 9.89
C ARG A 38 -20.44 -0.60 11.25
N ARG A 39 -19.22 -1.13 11.37
CA ARG A 39 -18.42 -1.09 12.60
C ARG A 39 -18.04 0.32 13.01
N GLN A 40 -17.56 1.12 12.05
CA GLN A 40 -17.19 2.51 12.29
C GLN A 40 -18.37 3.32 12.88
N LYS A 41 -19.60 3.08 12.41
CA LYS A 41 -20.82 3.70 12.96
C LYS A 41 -21.15 3.31 14.40
N ARG A 42 -20.61 2.18 14.89
CA ARG A 42 -20.79 1.68 16.27
C ARG A 42 -19.58 1.96 17.16
N GLY A 43 -18.57 2.67 16.67
CA GLY A 43 -17.30 2.85 17.38
C GLY A 43 -16.44 1.58 17.46
N GLU A 44 -16.74 0.56 16.65
CA GLU A 44 -15.90 -0.64 16.51
C GLU A 44 -14.94 -0.48 15.33
N PHE A 45 -13.79 -1.13 15.39
CA PHE A 45 -12.78 -1.09 14.34
C PHE A 45 -12.26 -2.48 13.95
N PHE A 46 -12.26 -2.72 12.64
CA PHE A 46 -11.48 -3.78 12.00
C PHE A 46 -11.34 -3.40 10.51
N PRO A 47 -10.12 -3.37 9.95
CA PRO A 47 -9.92 -2.91 8.59
C PRO A 47 -10.45 -3.95 7.60
N PRO A 48 -11.10 -3.55 6.48
CA PRO A 48 -11.67 -4.47 5.50
C PRO A 48 -10.61 -5.22 4.68
N PHE A 49 -9.36 -4.78 4.78
CA PHE A 49 -8.20 -5.29 4.09
C PHE A 49 -6.96 -5.24 5.00
N LEU A 50 -6.05 -6.19 4.82
CA LEU A 50 -4.77 -6.22 5.51
C LEU A 50 -3.64 -6.42 4.50
N TYR A 51 -2.59 -5.63 4.67
CA TYR A 51 -1.29 -5.86 4.06
C TYR A 51 -0.46 -6.71 5.02
N ILE A 52 0.19 -7.76 4.53
CA ILE A 52 0.97 -8.69 5.34
C ILE A 52 2.32 -8.90 4.65
N SER A 53 3.39 -8.38 5.26
CA SER A 53 4.75 -8.74 4.88
C SER A 53 5.10 -10.08 5.51
N ILE A 54 4.95 -11.16 4.75
CA ILE A 54 5.12 -12.53 5.28
C ILE A 54 6.57 -12.89 5.60
N ILE A 55 7.52 -12.18 5.00
CA ILE A 55 8.98 -12.42 5.10
C ILE A 55 9.70 -11.09 4.82
N ASN A 56 10.93 -10.86 5.31
CA ASN A 56 11.75 -9.70 4.88
C ASN A 56 12.89 -10.06 3.91
N SER A 57 13.17 -11.34 3.68
CA SER A 57 14.19 -11.80 2.74
C SER A 57 13.83 -11.49 1.30
N CYS A 58 14.81 -11.02 0.54
CA CYS A 58 14.67 -10.72 -0.88
C CYS A 58 15.95 -11.07 -1.64
N ASN A 59 15.79 -11.56 -2.85
CA ASN A 59 16.87 -11.78 -3.82
C ASN A 59 17.32 -10.48 -4.50
N LEU A 60 16.70 -9.33 -4.26
CA LEU A 60 17.08 -8.04 -4.86
C LEU A 60 17.55 -7.04 -3.81
N ARG A 61 18.20 -5.95 -4.24
CA ARG A 61 18.72 -4.87 -3.39
C ARG A 61 18.32 -3.53 -4.00
N CYS A 62 17.02 -3.28 -4.03
CA CYS A 62 16.46 -2.12 -4.74
C CYS A 62 16.93 -0.82 -4.07
N GLN A 63 17.31 0.17 -4.88
CA GLN A 63 17.63 1.52 -4.40
C GLN A 63 16.44 2.08 -3.60
N GLY A 64 16.60 2.66 -2.43
CA GLY A 64 15.43 3.23 -1.74
C GLY A 64 14.42 2.21 -1.21
N CYS A 65 14.79 0.93 -1.04
CA CYS A 65 13.88 -0.06 -0.48
C CYS A 65 13.62 0.22 1.00
N TRP A 66 12.35 0.26 1.39
CA TRP A 66 11.97 0.43 2.79
C TRP A 66 12.21 -0.84 3.63
N VAL A 67 12.26 -2.01 2.97
CA VAL A 67 12.60 -3.27 3.61
C VAL A 67 14.12 -3.37 3.75
N ASP A 68 14.59 -3.48 4.99
CA ASP A 68 15.99 -3.78 5.24
C ASP A 68 16.26 -5.28 4.99
N VAL A 69 16.67 -5.56 3.76
CA VAL A 69 17.01 -6.91 3.27
C VAL A 69 18.44 -7.34 3.62
N ALA A 70 19.24 -6.45 4.24
CA ALA A 70 20.59 -6.76 4.71
C ALA A 70 20.60 -7.18 6.19
N ALA A 71 19.61 -6.73 6.97
CA ALA A 71 19.47 -7.04 8.38
C ALA A 71 19.01 -8.49 8.66
N LYS A 72 18.72 -8.80 9.93
CA LYS A 72 18.26 -10.13 10.36
C LYS A 72 16.98 -10.52 9.64
N GLN A 73 16.95 -11.74 9.13
CA GLN A 73 15.81 -12.28 8.38
C GLN A 73 14.78 -12.91 9.34
N SER A 74 13.51 -12.74 9.02
CA SER A 74 12.34 -13.25 9.74
C SER A 74 11.21 -13.57 8.75
N LYS A 75 10.31 -14.46 9.16
CA LYS A 75 9.09 -14.79 8.46
C LYS A 75 7.96 -15.07 9.44
N ILE A 76 6.72 -14.91 9.00
CA ILE A 76 5.54 -15.38 9.73
C ILE A 76 5.39 -16.87 9.44
N GLU A 77 5.40 -17.70 10.48
CA GLU A 77 5.26 -19.14 10.32
C GLU A 77 3.87 -19.52 9.78
N LYS A 78 3.78 -20.68 9.12
CA LYS A 78 2.56 -21.15 8.45
C LYS A 78 1.36 -21.17 9.39
N GLU A 79 1.54 -21.67 10.59
CA GLU A 79 0.50 -21.82 11.61
C GLU A 79 -0.04 -20.45 12.03
N ASP A 80 0.84 -19.47 12.24
CA ASP A 80 0.47 -18.11 12.61
C ASP A 80 -0.20 -17.34 11.48
N MET A 81 0.28 -17.53 10.25
CA MET A 81 -0.36 -16.96 9.07
C MET A 81 -1.78 -17.53 8.88
N ASN A 82 -1.95 -18.84 9.09
CA ASN A 82 -3.27 -19.47 9.05
C ASN A 82 -4.20 -18.96 10.15
N ARG A 83 -3.69 -18.77 11.37
CA ARG A 83 -4.43 -18.18 12.49
C ARG A 83 -4.87 -16.75 12.16
N LEU A 84 -3.95 -15.90 11.72
CA LEU A 84 -4.21 -14.51 11.29
C LEU A 84 -5.31 -14.43 10.21
N ILE A 85 -5.23 -15.27 9.17
CA ILE A 85 -6.23 -15.29 8.10
C ILE A 85 -7.59 -15.74 8.64
N ASN A 86 -7.64 -16.79 9.46
CA ASN A 86 -8.89 -17.30 10.03
C ASN A 86 -9.59 -16.30 10.96
N GLU A 87 -8.83 -15.64 11.84
CA GLU A 87 -9.37 -14.58 12.70
C GLU A 87 -9.87 -13.39 11.87
N SER A 88 -9.13 -13.01 10.83
CA SER A 88 -9.54 -11.96 9.89
C SER A 88 -10.83 -12.33 9.12
N LYS A 89 -10.98 -13.59 8.71
CA LYS A 89 -12.19 -14.11 8.06
C LYS A 89 -13.41 -14.07 8.98
N ALA A 90 -13.24 -14.38 10.27
CA ALA A 90 -14.31 -14.21 11.26
C ALA A 90 -14.79 -12.75 11.32
N MET A 91 -13.88 -11.81 11.12
CA MET A 91 -14.17 -10.38 10.96
C MET A 91 -14.65 -9.99 9.56
N GLY A 92 -14.82 -10.94 8.65
CA GLY A 92 -15.38 -10.72 7.32
C GLY A 92 -14.38 -10.28 6.26
N ASN A 93 -13.08 -10.26 6.57
CA ASN A 93 -12.06 -10.06 5.55
C ASN A 93 -11.98 -11.29 4.64
N SER A 94 -11.68 -11.02 3.39
CA SER A 94 -11.51 -12.04 2.34
C SER A 94 -10.56 -11.57 1.25
N PHE A 95 -9.90 -10.43 1.45
CA PHE A 95 -8.98 -9.79 0.53
C PHE A 95 -7.74 -9.48 1.36
N PHE A 96 -6.57 -9.91 0.90
CA PHE A 96 -5.29 -9.75 1.60
C PHE A 96 -4.19 -9.40 0.60
N GLY A 97 -3.34 -8.43 0.95
CA GLY A 97 -2.17 -8.05 0.17
C GLY A 97 -0.97 -8.71 0.80
N ILE A 98 -0.33 -9.63 0.08
CA ILE A 98 0.87 -10.32 0.55
C ILE A 98 2.08 -9.58 -0.02
N LEU A 99 2.87 -9.02 0.88
CA LEU A 99 4.15 -8.40 0.58
C LEU A 99 5.27 -9.24 1.21
N GLY A 100 6.48 -8.72 1.16
CA GLY A 100 7.59 -9.17 1.97
C GLY A 100 8.81 -8.31 1.72
N GLY A 101 9.98 -8.93 1.83
CA GLY A 101 11.01 -8.76 0.80
C GLY A 101 10.48 -9.34 -0.51
N GLU A 102 10.72 -10.61 -0.77
CA GLU A 102 10.11 -11.37 -1.89
C GLU A 102 9.25 -12.52 -1.35
N PRO A 103 7.91 -12.45 -1.46
CA PRO A 103 7.01 -13.47 -0.90
C PRO A 103 7.29 -14.88 -1.38
N PHE A 104 7.65 -15.08 -2.65
CA PHE A 104 7.89 -16.42 -3.20
C PHE A 104 9.17 -17.09 -2.67
N MET A 105 9.97 -16.40 -1.85
CA MET A 105 11.03 -17.02 -1.06
C MET A 105 10.53 -17.68 0.23
N HIS A 106 9.28 -17.44 0.64
CA HIS A 106 8.70 -18.10 1.80
C HIS A 106 8.36 -19.57 1.46
N PRO A 107 8.94 -20.56 2.17
CA PRO A 107 8.84 -21.98 1.81
C PRO A 107 7.40 -22.48 1.76
N ASP A 108 6.55 -22.00 2.66
CA ASP A 108 5.16 -22.44 2.78
C ASP A 108 4.15 -21.53 2.06
N LEU A 109 4.59 -20.54 1.25
CA LEU A 109 3.67 -19.53 0.68
C LEU A 109 2.48 -20.18 -0.04
N LEU A 110 2.75 -21.07 -1.00
CA LEU A 110 1.70 -21.68 -1.81
C LEU A 110 0.77 -22.57 -0.97
N GLU A 111 1.29 -23.25 0.06
CA GLU A 111 0.48 -24.06 0.98
C GLU A 111 -0.46 -23.18 1.81
N ILE A 112 0.05 -22.08 2.36
CA ILE A 112 -0.73 -21.09 3.11
C ILE A 112 -1.86 -20.54 2.24
N LEU A 113 -1.54 -19.97 1.06
CA LEU A 113 -2.55 -19.36 0.20
C LEU A 113 -3.56 -20.39 -0.31
N GLY A 114 -3.10 -21.60 -0.61
CA GLY A 114 -3.93 -22.72 -1.07
C GLY A 114 -4.90 -23.24 0.00
N SER A 115 -4.57 -23.10 1.28
CA SER A 115 -5.40 -23.49 2.42
C SER A 115 -6.60 -22.57 2.65
N HIS A 116 -6.63 -21.39 2.01
CA HIS A 116 -7.72 -20.41 2.11
C HIS A 116 -8.36 -20.11 0.75
N PRO A 117 -8.97 -21.10 0.08
CA PRO A 117 -9.53 -20.96 -1.27
C PRO A 117 -10.72 -19.97 -1.33
N ASP A 118 -11.26 -19.60 -0.18
CA ASP A 118 -12.39 -18.70 0.00
C ASP A 118 -11.95 -17.23 0.21
N CYS A 119 -10.65 -16.97 0.28
CA CYS A 119 -10.05 -15.64 0.27
C CYS A 119 -9.54 -15.28 -1.12
N TYR A 120 -9.14 -14.03 -1.32
CA TYR A 120 -8.38 -13.54 -2.45
C TYR A 120 -7.07 -12.94 -1.94
N PHE A 121 -5.99 -13.26 -2.63
CA PHE A 121 -4.65 -12.79 -2.33
C PHE A 121 -4.06 -12.03 -3.51
N GLN A 122 -3.70 -10.78 -3.29
CA GLN A 122 -2.83 -10.04 -4.21
C GLN A 122 -1.40 -10.14 -3.71
N VAL A 123 -0.53 -10.81 -4.47
CA VAL A 123 0.87 -11.04 -4.07
C VAL A 123 1.77 -10.06 -4.80
N PHE A 124 2.43 -9.17 -4.06
CA PHE A 124 3.39 -8.19 -4.56
C PHE A 124 4.75 -8.88 -4.70
N THR A 125 5.25 -9.03 -5.92
CA THR A 125 6.44 -9.85 -6.21
C THR A 125 7.29 -9.24 -7.31
N ASN A 126 8.59 -9.51 -7.30
CA ASN A 126 9.48 -9.23 -8.43
C ASN A 126 9.32 -10.21 -9.59
N GLY A 127 8.57 -11.30 -9.40
CA GLY A 127 8.23 -12.29 -10.42
C GLY A 127 9.31 -13.33 -10.73
N GLN A 128 10.55 -13.16 -10.24
CA GLN A 128 11.67 -13.99 -10.67
C GLN A 128 11.58 -15.47 -10.21
N PHE A 129 10.83 -15.73 -9.14
CA PHE A 129 10.57 -17.07 -8.63
C PHE A 129 9.30 -17.72 -9.19
N ILE A 130 8.57 -17.04 -10.06
CA ILE A 130 7.40 -17.63 -10.72
C ILE A 130 7.88 -18.45 -11.91
N THR A 131 8.08 -19.74 -11.70
CA THR A 131 8.28 -20.72 -12.78
C THR A 131 6.96 -21.13 -13.41
N ASP A 132 7.01 -21.94 -14.47
CA ASP A 132 5.81 -22.53 -15.08
C ASP A 132 5.05 -23.42 -14.07
N GLU A 133 5.76 -24.17 -13.22
CA GLU A 133 5.18 -24.99 -12.15
C GLU A 133 4.48 -24.14 -11.11
N VAL A 134 5.11 -23.04 -10.67
CA VAL A 134 4.50 -22.09 -9.75
C VAL A 134 3.26 -21.47 -10.38
N ALA A 135 3.32 -21.08 -11.66
CA ALA A 135 2.18 -20.53 -12.39
C ALA A 135 1.02 -21.53 -12.53
N LYS A 136 1.31 -22.82 -12.77
CA LYS A 136 0.31 -23.90 -12.76
C LYS A 136 -0.35 -24.06 -11.39
N GLU A 137 0.42 -23.96 -10.30
CA GLU A 137 -0.14 -24.01 -8.94
C GLU A 137 -0.99 -22.78 -8.63
N LEU A 138 -0.54 -21.57 -9.00
CA LEU A 138 -1.34 -20.35 -8.89
C LEU A 138 -2.65 -20.47 -9.66
N ARG A 139 -2.60 -21.03 -10.88
CA ARG A 139 -3.79 -21.34 -11.66
C ARG A 139 -4.69 -22.33 -10.92
N ARG A 140 -4.16 -23.44 -10.43
CA ARG A 140 -4.92 -24.48 -9.70
C ARG A 140 -5.67 -23.87 -8.51
N MET A 141 -4.96 -23.12 -7.67
CA MET A 141 -5.54 -22.44 -6.51
C MET A 141 -6.60 -21.41 -6.94
N GLY A 142 -6.28 -20.55 -7.92
CA GLY A 142 -7.21 -19.60 -8.56
C GLY A 142 -7.75 -18.50 -7.63
N ASN A 143 -7.20 -18.37 -6.43
CA ASN A 143 -7.50 -17.31 -5.46
C ASN A 143 -6.35 -16.29 -5.32
N VAL A 144 -5.32 -16.38 -6.17
CA VAL A 144 -4.14 -15.52 -6.15
C VAL A 144 -4.03 -14.76 -7.46
N THR A 145 -3.74 -13.46 -7.39
CA THR A 145 -3.26 -12.68 -8.55
C THR A 145 -1.89 -12.08 -8.23
N PRO A 146 -0.84 -12.46 -8.97
CA PRO A 146 0.46 -11.82 -8.85
C PRO A 146 0.39 -10.37 -9.35
N LEU A 147 0.98 -9.47 -8.59
CA LEU A 147 1.24 -8.09 -8.96
C LEU A 147 2.75 -7.92 -9.15
N ILE A 148 3.17 -8.07 -10.41
CA ILE A 148 4.58 -8.21 -10.77
C ILE A 148 5.20 -6.82 -10.96
N SER A 149 6.27 -6.58 -10.21
CA SER A 149 7.04 -5.35 -10.18
C SER A 149 7.87 -5.14 -11.46
N VAL A 150 7.56 -4.12 -12.26
CA VAL A 150 8.30 -3.77 -13.50
C VAL A 150 8.61 -2.27 -13.52
N GLU A 151 9.89 -1.92 -13.62
CA GLU A 151 10.40 -0.54 -13.52
C GLU A 151 10.69 0.11 -14.86
N GLY A 152 10.66 -0.65 -15.96
CA GLY A 152 10.76 -0.12 -17.32
C GLY A 152 11.49 -1.04 -18.25
N ASN A 153 12.62 -0.57 -18.81
CA ASN A 153 13.50 -1.38 -19.65
C ASN A 153 14.59 -2.07 -18.80
N GLU A 154 15.50 -2.77 -19.48
CA GLU A 154 16.62 -3.50 -18.88
C GLU A 154 17.49 -2.60 -18.00
N ILE A 155 17.93 -1.45 -18.53
CA ILE A 155 18.85 -0.53 -17.84
C ILE A 155 18.19 0.01 -16.56
N ILE A 156 16.97 0.55 -16.69
CA ILE A 156 16.23 1.14 -15.57
C ILE A 156 15.92 0.08 -14.51
N SER A 157 15.53 -1.12 -14.95
CA SER A 157 15.20 -2.20 -14.01
C SER A 157 16.43 -2.67 -13.24
N ASP A 158 17.56 -2.85 -13.91
CA ASP A 158 18.78 -3.34 -13.28
C ASP A 158 19.33 -2.33 -12.26
N GLU A 159 19.35 -1.05 -12.61
CA GLU A 159 19.74 0.05 -11.73
C GLU A 159 18.78 0.13 -10.52
N ARG A 160 17.47 0.27 -10.78
CA ARG A 160 16.47 0.48 -9.73
C ARG A 160 16.36 -0.69 -8.76
N ARG A 161 16.58 -1.91 -9.24
CA ARG A 161 16.42 -3.17 -8.48
C ARG A 161 17.74 -3.75 -7.97
N GLY A 162 18.87 -3.17 -8.35
CA GLY A 162 20.20 -3.43 -7.80
C GLY A 162 20.81 -4.76 -8.20
N ARG A 163 20.44 -5.31 -9.38
CA ARG A 163 21.00 -6.54 -9.96
C ARG A 163 20.93 -6.52 -11.48
N LEU A 164 21.77 -7.32 -12.14
CA LEU A 164 21.72 -7.50 -13.60
C LEU A 164 20.58 -8.43 -14.02
N ASN A 165 20.10 -8.26 -15.25
CA ASN A 165 19.08 -9.08 -15.91
C ASN A 165 17.70 -9.08 -15.24
N VAL A 166 17.40 -8.10 -14.38
CA VAL A 166 16.17 -8.05 -13.60
C VAL A 166 14.96 -7.99 -14.52
N TYR A 167 14.99 -7.16 -15.55
CA TYR A 167 13.90 -7.07 -16.51
C TYR A 167 13.59 -8.42 -17.14
N SER A 168 14.61 -9.10 -17.69
CA SER A 168 14.43 -10.40 -18.36
C SER A 168 13.85 -11.46 -17.43
N ASP A 169 14.39 -11.56 -16.21
CA ASP A 169 13.93 -12.54 -15.21
C ASP A 169 12.49 -12.25 -14.74
N THR A 170 12.15 -10.99 -14.51
CA THR A 170 10.80 -10.56 -14.16
C THR A 170 9.81 -10.84 -15.31
N MET A 171 10.21 -10.55 -16.55
CA MET A 171 9.37 -10.80 -17.73
C MET A 171 9.15 -12.30 -17.97
N ARG A 172 10.11 -13.17 -17.61
CA ARG A 172 9.91 -14.63 -17.63
C ARG A 172 8.80 -15.05 -16.67
N GLY A 173 8.80 -14.56 -15.44
CA GLY A 173 7.74 -14.86 -14.47
C GLY A 173 6.37 -14.33 -14.89
N LEU A 174 6.32 -13.11 -15.45
CA LEU A 174 5.10 -12.55 -16.02
C LEU A 174 4.54 -13.43 -17.15
N ARG A 175 5.39 -13.85 -18.10
CA ARG A 175 4.97 -14.76 -19.17
C ARG A 175 4.46 -16.10 -18.64
N ALA A 176 5.15 -16.70 -17.66
CA ALA A 176 4.72 -17.96 -17.04
C ALA A 176 3.28 -17.85 -16.49
N CYS A 177 2.92 -16.75 -15.82
CA CYS A 177 1.55 -16.50 -15.38
C CYS A 177 0.56 -16.39 -16.54
N LEU A 178 0.88 -15.59 -17.55
CA LEU A 178 0.01 -15.28 -18.69
C LEU A 178 -0.25 -16.52 -19.57
N ASP A 179 0.78 -17.32 -19.83
CA ASP A 179 0.71 -18.57 -20.58
C ASP A 179 -0.20 -19.59 -19.86
N ASN A 180 -0.14 -19.61 -18.52
CA ASN A 180 -1.01 -20.41 -17.68
C ASN A 180 -2.38 -19.78 -17.38
N LYS A 181 -2.73 -18.66 -18.01
CA LYS A 181 -4.02 -17.95 -17.85
C LYS A 181 -4.30 -17.49 -16.41
N VAL A 182 -3.26 -17.25 -15.63
CA VAL A 182 -3.35 -16.64 -14.30
C VAL A 182 -3.64 -15.15 -14.48
N MET A 183 -4.69 -14.65 -13.81
CA MET A 183 -4.97 -13.22 -13.80
C MET A 183 -3.83 -12.47 -13.11
N THR A 184 -3.16 -11.60 -13.87
CA THR A 184 -1.90 -10.99 -13.46
C THR A 184 -1.94 -9.48 -13.66
N GLY A 185 -1.35 -8.76 -12.72
CA GLY A 185 -1.14 -7.32 -12.81
C GLY A 185 0.34 -6.95 -12.84
N VAL A 186 0.61 -5.72 -13.27
CA VAL A 186 1.95 -5.12 -13.22
C VAL A 186 1.94 -3.93 -12.27
N CYS A 187 3.00 -3.76 -11.49
CA CYS A 187 3.19 -2.61 -10.61
C CYS A 187 4.50 -1.91 -10.96
N THR A 188 4.46 -0.59 -11.08
CA THR A 188 5.65 0.23 -11.26
C THR A 188 5.83 1.10 -10.03
N SER A 189 7.02 1.04 -9.42
CA SER A 189 7.44 2.00 -8.40
C SER A 189 7.87 3.29 -9.10
N LEU A 190 6.92 4.20 -9.30
CA LEU A 190 7.12 5.39 -10.10
C LEU A 190 8.05 6.38 -9.38
N CYS A 191 9.19 6.65 -10.01
CA CYS A 191 10.28 7.52 -9.58
C CYS A 191 10.61 8.52 -10.69
N GLN A 192 11.47 9.51 -10.42
CA GLN A 192 11.93 10.44 -11.45
C GLN A 192 12.67 9.71 -12.59
N THR A 193 13.45 8.68 -12.26
CA THR A 193 14.30 7.92 -13.20
C THR A 193 13.53 7.05 -14.19
N ASN A 194 12.27 6.69 -13.87
CA ASN A 194 11.43 5.88 -14.75
C ASN A 194 10.14 6.60 -15.17
N PHE A 195 10.08 7.91 -15.00
CA PHE A 195 8.88 8.72 -15.24
C PHE A 195 8.41 8.64 -16.70
N ASP A 196 9.34 8.41 -17.63
CA ASP A 196 9.05 8.18 -19.05
C ASP A 196 8.18 6.96 -19.34
N LEU A 197 7.92 6.08 -18.37
CA LEU A 197 6.95 5.00 -18.50
C LEU A 197 5.49 5.46 -18.52
N LEU A 198 5.21 6.69 -18.10
CA LEU A 198 3.85 7.25 -18.14
C LEU A 198 3.46 7.67 -19.55
N ARG A 199 3.40 6.68 -20.43
CA ARG A 199 3.12 6.80 -21.85
C ARG A 199 2.03 5.81 -22.25
N GLU A 200 1.24 6.20 -23.23
CA GLU A 200 0.09 5.41 -23.68
C GLU A 200 0.55 4.05 -24.25
N GLU A 201 1.71 4.02 -24.89
CA GLU A 201 2.38 2.85 -25.47
C GLU A 201 2.76 1.81 -24.42
N TRP A 202 3.13 2.24 -23.20
CA TRP A 202 3.39 1.30 -22.11
C TRP A 202 2.12 0.56 -21.70
N ILE A 203 1.00 1.28 -21.62
CA ILE A 203 -0.31 0.67 -21.32
C ILE A 203 -0.73 -0.29 -22.43
N ASP A 204 -0.52 0.08 -23.69
CA ASP A 204 -0.82 -0.80 -24.83
C ASP A 204 0.02 -2.07 -24.78
N LYS A 205 1.33 -1.97 -24.52
CA LYS A 205 2.20 -3.14 -24.33
C LYS A 205 1.70 -4.06 -23.20
N LEU A 206 1.28 -3.51 -22.07
CA LEU A 206 0.70 -4.31 -20.98
C LEU A 206 -0.57 -5.06 -21.43
N ILE A 207 -1.45 -4.39 -22.17
CA ILE A 207 -2.69 -4.98 -22.71
C ILE A 207 -2.36 -6.10 -23.71
N GLU A 208 -1.44 -5.86 -24.63
CA GLU A 208 -1.01 -6.82 -25.65
C GLU A 208 -0.41 -8.09 -25.04
N MET A 209 0.34 -7.95 -23.94
CA MET A 209 0.85 -9.10 -23.19
C MET A 209 -0.26 -9.90 -22.49
N GLY A 210 -1.44 -9.32 -22.28
CA GLY A 210 -2.55 -9.96 -21.55
C GLY A 210 -2.64 -9.55 -20.07
N VAL A 211 -1.98 -8.47 -19.66
CA VAL A 211 -2.09 -7.92 -18.30
C VAL A 211 -3.49 -7.33 -18.10
N PHE A 212 -4.10 -7.62 -16.94
CA PHE A 212 -5.47 -7.20 -16.63
C PHE A 212 -5.56 -5.93 -15.81
N TYR A 213 -4.56 -5.69 -14.96
CA TYR A 213 -4.53 -4.50 -14.12
C TYR A 213 -3.11 -3.97 -13.91
N THR A 214 -2.97 -2.69 -13.68
CA THR A 214 -1.69 -2.06 -13.40
C THR A 214 -1.76 -1.05 -12.26
N TRP A 215 -0.66 -0.88 -11.54
CA TRP A 215 -0.50 0.10 -10.47
C TRP A 215 0.70 0.99 -10.78
N PHE A 216 0.53 2.30 -10.58
CA PHE A 216 1.63 3.24 -10.51
C PHE A 216 1.78 3.68 -9.07
N HIS A 217 2.61 2.96 -8.31
CA HIS A 217 2.89 3.30 -6.92
C HIS A 217 3.93 4.41 -6.89
N ILE A 218 3.52 5.62 -6.49
CA ILE A 218 4.45 6.73 -6.30
C ILE A 218 5.43 6.35 -5.19
N TYR A 219 6.72 6.47 -5.50
CA TYR A 219 7.81 6.19 -4.59
C TYR A 219 7.76 7.09 -3.34
N ARG A 220 7.95 6.50 -2.17
CA ARG A 220 7.98 7.20 -0.88
C ARG A 220 9.34 6.91 -0.23
N PRO A 221 10.22 7.91 -0.11
CA PRO A 221 11.57 7.72 0.38
C PRO A 221 11.55 7.48 1.89
N VAL A 222 11.74 6.22 2.26
CA VAL A 222 11.81 5.70 3.63
C VAL A 222 12.73 4.47 3.64
N GLY A 223 13.32 4.16 4.78
CA GLY A 223 14.25 3.04 4.92
C GLY A 223 15.70 3.48 5.13
N PRO A 224 16.62 2.51 5.25
CA PRO A 224 18.00 2.76 5.65
C PRO A 224 18.79 3.59 4.62
N ASP A 225 18.50 3.41 3.34
CA ASP A 225 19.06 4.18 2.23
C ASP A 225 17.92 4.64 1.32
N ALA A 226 17.22 5.70 1.76
CA ALA A 226 15.92 6.10 1.24
C ALA A 226 15.96 6.84 -0.12
N ALA A 227 17.14 7.08 -0.72
CA ALA A 227 17.30 7.71 -2.05
C ALA A 227 16.27 8.82 -2.36
N PRO A 228 16.20 9.89 -1.52
CA PRO A 228 15.15 10.91 -1.59
C PRO A 228 15.06 11.65 -2.94
N GLU A 229 16.15 11.70 -3.69
CA GLU A 229 16.26 12.27 -5.04
C GLU A 229 15.40 11.55 -6.09
N LEU A 230 15.01 10.29 -5.84
CA LEU A 230 14.12 9.53 -6.72
C LEU A 230 12.65 9.96 -6.61
N ALA A 231 12.27 10.63 -5.54
CA ALA A 231 10.88 11.01 -5.27
C ALA A 231 10.38 12.01 -6.33
N LEU A 232 9.13 11.85 -6.78
CA LEU A 232 8.56 12.73 -7.80
C LEU A 232 8.39 14.16 -7.30
N THR A 233 8.71 15.12 -8.18
CA THR A 233 8.35 16.53 -7.97
C THR A 233 6.83 16.72 -7.96
N PRO A 234 6.29 17.80 -7.34
CA PRO A 234 4.86 18.09 -7.39
C PRO A 234 4.27 18.12 -8.81
N ALA A 235 5.00 18.68 -9.77
CA ALA A 235 4.58 18.70 -11.17
C ALA A 235 4.45 17.28 -11.77
N GLN A 236 5.42 16.40 -11.49
CA GLN A 236 5.38 15.00 -11.90
C GLN A 236 4.24 14.23 -11.22
N GLN A 237 3.97 14.49 -9.94
CA GLN A 237 2.83 13.85 -9.23
C GLN A 237 1.49 14.24 -9.87
N ARG A 238 1.30 15.51 -10.24
CA ARG A 238 0.12 15.97 -10.98
C ARG A 238 0.01 15.32 -12.35
N GLN A 239 1.10 15.23 -13.10
CA GLN A 239 1.15 14.54 -14.39
C GLN A 239 0.81 13.05 -14.27
N ALA A 240 1.33 12.38 -13.24
CA ALA A 240 1.01 10.98 -12.95
C ALA A 240 -0.49 10.79 -12.65
N ARG A 241 -1.06 11.67 -11.84
CA ARG A 241 -2.50 11.68 -11.57
C ARG A 241 -3.32 11.89 -12.84
N GLN A 242 -2.95 12.88 -13.66
CA GLN A 242 -3.61 13.17 -14.93
C GLN A 242 -3.57 11.96 -15.88
N PHE A 243 -2.40 11.34 -16.02
CA PHE A 243 -2.21 10.14 -16.82
C PHE A 243 -3.12 9.00 -16.37
N VAL A 244 -3.18 8.71 -15.07
CA VAL A 244 -4.03 7.63 -14.51
C VAL A 244 -5.50 7.86 -14.85
N VAL A 245 -6.05 9.07 -14.62
CA VAL A 245 -7.47 9.32 -14.89
C VAL A 245 -7.80 9.31 -16.38
N ASP A 246 -6.86 9.71 -17.25
CA ASP A 246 -7.01 9.66 -18.70
C ASP A 246 -7.00 8.23 -19.22
N MET A 247 -6.02 7.44 -18.81
CA MET A 247 -5.88 6.06 -19.27
C MET A 247 -7.04 5.20 -18.79
N ARG A 248 -7.57 5.43 -17.58
CA ARG A 248 -8.81 4.77 -17.09
C ARG A 248 -10.04 5.03 -17.95
N ALA A 249 -10.09 6.14 -18.67
CA ALA A 249 -11.20 6.45 -19.57
C ALA A 249 -10.97 5.87 -20.98
N LYS A 250 -9.71 5.71 -21.39
CA LYS A 250 -9.32 5.33 -22.76
C LYS A 250 -9.07 3.83 -22.93
N LYS A 251 -8.35 3.20 -22.00
CA LYS A 251 -7.71 1.89 -22.21
C LYS A 251 -8.48 0.74 -21.54
N PRO A 252 -8.60 -0.43 -22.19
CA PRO A 252 -9.27 -1.61 -21.65
C PRO A 252 -8.37 -2.38 -20.67
N ILE A 253 -7.93 -1.72 -19.60
CA ILE A 253 -7.16 -2.28 -18.49
C ILE A 253 -7.60 -1.60 -17.20
N VAL A 254 -7.56 -2.31 -16.07
CA VAL A 254 -7.83 -1.69 -14.77
C VAL A 254 -6.56 -1.00 -14.28
N ILE A 255 -6.58 0.32 -14.13
CA ILE A 255 -5.51 1.03 -13.43
C ILE A 255 -5.96 1.24 -11.99
N ILE A 256 -5.21 0.73 -11.02
CA ILE A 256 -5.51 0.87 -9.59
C ILE A 256 -4.69 2.02 -9.02
N ASP A 257 -5.38 2.87 -8.28
CA ASP A 257 -4.83 4.00 -7.54
C ASP A 257 -5.81 4.27 -6.39
N ALA A 258 -5.30 4.07 -5.19
CA ALA A 258 -6.03 4.07 -3.92
C ALA A 258 -5.81 5.36 -3.12
N TYR A 259 -5.16 6.38 -3.70
CA TYR A 259 -4.74 7.59 -2.98
C TYR A 259 -5.64 8.81 -3.25
N TYR A 260 -6.70 8.63 -4.03
CA TYR A 260 -7.67 9.67 -4.37
C TYR A 260 -9.09 9.11 -4.37
N ASP A 261 -10.08 9.93 -4.01
CA ASP A 261 -11.50 9.60 -4.21
C ASP A 261 -11.97 9.85 -5.67
N GLY A 262 -13.28 9.78 -5.90
CA GLY A 262 -13.88 10.00 -7.22
C GLY A 262 -13.84 11.47 -7.69
N GLU A 263 -13.83 12.41 -6.75
CA GLU A 263 -13.76 13.86 -7.01
C GLU A 263 -12.31 14.35 -7.09
N GLY A 264 -11.33 13.45 -6.94
CA GLY A 264 -9.93 13.77 -7.06
C GLY A 264 -9.30 14.30 -5.77
N GLN A 265 -10.03 14.24 -4.64
CA GLN A 265 -9.49 14.59 -3.34
C GLN A 265 -8.53 13.50 -2.88
N ALA A 266 -7.35 13.89 -2.42
CA ALA A 266 -6.39 12.95 -1.86
C ALA A 266 -6.97 12.25 -0.62
N LEU A 267 -6.53 11.00 -0.40
CA LEU A 267 -6.78 10.24 0.82
C LEU A 267 -5.63 9.28 1.11
N CYS A 268 -5.52 8.88 2.37
CA CYS A 268 -4.60 7.86 2.86
C CYS A 268 -5.37 6.62 3.30
N PRO A 269 -5.16 5.45 2.66
CA PRO A 269 -5.82 4.20 3.07
C PRO A 269 -5.58 3.82 4.54
N ALA A 270 -4.42 4.15 5.09
CA ALA A 270 -4.11 3.89 6.50
C ALA A 270 -4.88 4.86 7.43
N ALA A 271 -4.89 6.16 7.12
CA ALA A 271 -5.59 7.17 7.94
C ALA A 271 -7.11 6.96 7.95
N THR A 272 -7.67 6.53 6.80
CA THR A 272 -9.10 6.19 6.68
C THR A 272 -9.48 4.89 7.38
N GLY A 273 -8.49 4.11 7.86
CA GLY A 273 -8.70 2.81 8.48
C GLY A 273 -9.08 1.70 7.49
N PHE A 274 -8.89 1.93 6.19
CA PHE A 274 -9.16 0.96 5.14
C PHE A 274 -8.17 -0.21 5.15
N THR A 275 -6.94 0.03 5.63
CA THR A 275 -5.91 -1.00 5.74
C THR A 275 -4.97 -0.70 6.88
N HIS A 276 -4.40 -1.77 7.43
CA HIS A 276 -3.19 -1.74 8.26
C HIS A 276 -2.21 -2.81 7.77
N HIS A 277 -1.01 -2.81 8.34
CA HIS A 277 0.08 -3.68 7.95
C HIS A 277 0.43 -4.66 9.07
N ILE A 278 0.77 -5.90 8.69
CA ILE A 278 1.36 -6.89 9.58
C ILE A 278 2.80 -7.14 9.10
N GLY A 279 3.78 -6.80 9.93
CA GLY A 279 5.20 -7.00 9.63
C GLY A 279 5.63 -8.48 9.74
N PRO A 280 6.83 -8.83 9.26
CA PRO A 280 7.33 -10.22 9.26
C PRO A 280 7.74 -10.72 10.66
N TRP A 281 7.67 -9.87 11.69
CA TRP A 281 7.76 -10.22 13.11
C TRP A 281 6.38 -10.26 13.79
N GLY A 282 5.28 -10.18 13.04
CA GLY A 282 3.92 -10.21 13.57
C GLY A 282 3.41 -8.87 14.12
N ASN A 283 4.23 -7.82 14.11
CA ASN A 283 3.84 -6.48 14.58
C ASN A 283 2.70 -5.90 13.74
N ILE A 284 1.75 -5.23 14.41
CA ILE A 284 0.61 -4.56 13.78
C ILE A 284 0.93 -3.07 13.61
N GLU A 285 1.17 -2.69 12.37
CA GLU A 285 1.70 -1.38 11.97
C GLU A 285 0.64 -0.55 11.23
N PRO A 286 0.69 0.79 11.31
CA PRO A 286 -0.25 1.65 10.60
C PRO A 286 -0.26 1.44 9.08
N CYS A 287 0.92 1.26 8.47
CA CYS A 287 1.18 1.22 7.04
C CYS A 287 2.53 0.52 6.79
N PRO A 288 2.80 -0.14 5.64
CA PRO A 288 4.08 -0.83 5.43
C PRO A 288 5.34 0.02 5.64
N ILE A 289 5.27 1.32 5.37
CA ILE A 289 6.41 2.24 5.54
C ILE A 289 6.45 2.94 6.91
N ILE A 290 5.55 2.59 7.83
CA ILE A 290 5.48 3.10 9.20
C ILE A 290 5.74 1.94 10.13
N GLN A 291 7.02 1.68 10.39
CA GLN A 291 7.49 0.51 11.12
C GLN A 291 7.57 0.81 12.63
N LEU A 292 6.41 1.15 13.19
CA LEU A 292 6.18 1.39 14.61
C LEU A 292 4.93 0.62 15.04
N ALA A 293 4.97 -0.07 16.18
CA ALA A 293 3.83 -0.82 16.70
C ALA A 293 3.80 -0.92 18.22
N THR A 294 2.60 -1.01 18.77
CA THR A 294 2.34 -1.35 20.19
C THR A 294 1.72 -2.74 20.36
N GLU A 295 1.28 -3.37 19.28
CA GLU A 295 0.61 -4.67 19.30
C GLU A 295 1.21 -5.66 18.30
N SER A 296 0.98 -6.96 18.55
CA SER A 296 1.37 -8.07 17.67
C SER A 296 0.23 -9.06 17.45
N ILE A 297 0.29 -9.83 16.37
CA ILE A 297 -0.57 -11.01 16.15
C ILE A 297 -0.25 -12.15 17.14
N TYR A 298 0.86 -12.03 17.88
CA TYR A 298 1.26 -12.96 18.93
C TYR A 298 0.76 -12.57 20.32
N ASP A 299 0.09 -11.42 20.45
CA ASP A 299 -0.59 -11.05 21.70
C ASP A 299 -1.60 -12.14 22.09
N GLU A 300 -1.77 -12.37 23.40
CA GLU A 300 -2.78 -13.31 23.92
C GLU A 300 -4.22 -12.90 23.57
N ARG A 301 -4.43 -11.60 23.39
CA ARG A 301 -5.73 -11.04 23.01
C ARG A 301 -6.08 -11.44 21.57
N PRO A 302 -7.34 -11.85 21.29
CA PRO A 302 -7.78 -12.13 19.92
C PRO A 302 -7.55 -10.93 19.00
N LEU A 303 -7.20 -11.16 17.73
CA LEU A 303 -6.87 -10.10 16.76
C LEU A 303 -7.95 -9.02 16.65
N ARG A 304 -9.23 -9.43 16.76
CA ARG A 304 -10.37 -8.51 16.79
C ARG A 304 -10.20 -7.46 17.90
N GLU A 305 -9.92 -7.91 19.12
CA GLU A 305 -9.80 -7.04 20.28
C GLU A 305 -8.54 -6.20 20.21
N THR A 306 -7.43 -6.80 19.77
CA THR A 306 -6.15 -6.11 19.55
C THR A 306 -6.33 -4.91 18.61
N LEU A 307 -6.92 -5.12 17.42
CA LEU A 307 -7.15 -4.02 16.47
C LEU A 307 -8.22 -3.03 16.93
N ASN A 308 -9.30 -3.52 17.57
CA ASN A 308 -10.40 -2.66 18.02
C ASN A 308 -9.97 -1.72 19.15
N ASN A 309 -9.10 -2.21 20.04
CA ASN A 309 -8.73 -1.52 21.28
C ASN A 309 -7.38 -0.79 21.18
N SER A 310 -6.62 -0.94 20.09
CA SER A 310 -5.35 -0.24 19.87
C SER A 310 -5.54 1.28 19.93
N ALA A 311 -4.94 1.90 20.95
CA ALA A 311 -4.94 3.35 21.12
C ALA A 311 -4.02 4.01 20.09
N PHE A 312 -2.84 3.43 19.88
CA PHE A 312 -1.85 3.90 18.90
C PHE A 312 -2.42 3.94 17.48
N LEU A 313 -3.04 2.86 16.98
CA LEU A 313 -3.61 2.85 15.63
C LEU A 313 -4.80 3.81 15.51
N ARG A 314 -5.59 4.00 16.57
CA ARG A 314 -6.70 4.97 16.58
C ARG A 314 -6.18 6.40 16.51
N GLU A 315 -5.27 6.78 17.38
CA GLU A 315 -4.69 8.12 17.39
C GLU A 315 -3.86 8.40 16.14
N PHE A 316 -3.17 7.40 15.58
CA PHE A 316 -2.54 7.52 14.26
C PHE A 316 -3.55 7.94 13.18
N ARG A 317 -4.71 7.28 13.11
CA ARG A 317 -5.73 7.59 12.09
C ARG A 317 -6.25 9.02 12.24
N GLU A 318 -6.50 9.45 13.47
CA GLU A 318 -7.02 10.78 13.78
C GLU A 318 -5.95 11.86 13.52
N LEU A 319 -4.72 11.67 13.99
CA LEU A 319 -3.59 12.57 13.77
C LEU A 319 -3.31 12.74 12.28
N ALA A 320 -3.18 11.63 11.54
CA ALA A 320 -2.96 11.66 10.10
C ALA A 320 -4.09 12.39 9.36
N ALA A 321 -5.35 12.07 9.67
CA ALA A 321 -6.50 12.71 9.03
C ALA A 321 -6.69 14.18 9.41
N THR A 322 -6.15 14.61 10.56
CA THR A 322 -6.21 16.01 11.02
C THR A 322 -5.22 16.89 10.26
N HIS A 323 -4.00 16.41 10.05
CA HIS A 323 -2.90 17.24 9.55
C HIS A 323 -2.64 17.13 8.05
N THR A 324 -3.14 16.09 7.37
CA THR A 324 -2.93 15.95 5.92
C THR A 324 -3.96 15.03 5.27
N ARG A 325 -4.32 15.31 4.01
CA ARG A 325 -5.01 14.32 3.14
C ARG A 325 -4.03 13.41 2.38
N GLY A 326 -2.74 13.68 2.53
CA GLY A 326 -1.63 13.06 1.87
C GLY A 326 -0.95 11.96 2.69
N CYS A 327 0.36 11.81 2.53
CA CYS A 327 1.17 10.87 3.30
C CYS A 327 1.80 11.59 4.50
N ILE A 328 1.34 11.25 5.71
CA ILE A 328 1.88 11.84 6.95
C ILE A 328 3.39 11.63 7.11
N VAL A 329 3.93 10.49 6.65
CA VAL A 329 5.38 10.23 6.70
C VAL A 329 6.17 11.24 5.87
N LEU A 330 5.62 11.68 4.75
CA LEU A 330 6.29 12.65 3.88
C LEU A 330 6.08 14.07 4.37
N GLU A 331 4.89 14.41 4.84
CA GLU A 331 4.54 15.80 5.18
C GLU A 331 4.85 16.18 6.62
N ARG A 332 4.62 15.26 7.58
CA ARG A 332 4.76 15.48 9.02
C ARG A 332 5.41 14.27 9.73
N PRO A 333 6.67 13.90 9.36
CA PRO A 333 7.40 12.83 10.04
C PRO A 333 7.64 13.14 11.53
N ASP A 334 7.72 14.43 11.89
CA ASP A 334 7.79 14.94 13.25
C ASP A 334 6.60 14.47 14.12
N LEU A 335 5.37 14.65 13.63
CA LEU A 335 4.17 14.23 14.37
C LEU A 335 4.09 12.71 14.51
N LEU A 336 4.57 11.97 13.51
CA LEU A 336 4.61 10.51 13.58
C LEU A 336 5.60 10.02 14.63
N LYS A 337 6.76 10.66 14.73
CA LYS A 337 7.77 10.40 15.77
C LYS A 337 7.19 10.67 17.16
N GLU A 338 6.59 11.85 17.36
CA GLU A 338 5.96 12.24 18.63
C GLU A 338 4.84 11.28 19.05
N LEU A 339 4.03 10.82 18.09
CA LEU A 339 2.99 9.83 18.35
C LEU A 339 3.59 8.50 18.82
N GLY A 340 4.63 8.02 18.14
CA GLY A 340 5.34 6.80 18.54
C GLY A 340 5.88 6.88 19.97
N GLU A 341 6.59 7.98 20.29
CA GLU A 341 7.17 8.22 21.61
C GLU A 341 6.10 8.29 22.71
N ARG A 342 4.99 8.99 22.45
CA ARG A 342 3.87 9.14 23.39
C ARG A 342 3.21 7.81 23.74
N HIS A 343 3.08 6.92 22.77
CA HIS A 343 2.48 5.59 22.95
C HIS A 343 3.49 4.52 23.38
N GLY A 344 4.78 4.86 23.45
CA GLY A 344 5.84 3.88 23.68
C GLY A 344 5.90 2.81 22.58
N ALA A 345 5.59 3.18 21.34
CA ALA A 345 5.58 2.25 20.21
C ALA A 345 6.99 1.71 19.97
N ALA A 346 7.13 0.40 19.83
CA ALA A 346 8.41 -0.23 19.51
C ALA A 346 8.80 0.09 18.06
N ASP A 347 10.10 0.28 17.84
CA ASP A 347 10.69 0.22 16.50
C ASP A 347 10.61 -1.22 15.99
N THR A 348 9.84 -1.43 14.92
CA THR A 348 9.63 -2.76 14.33
C THR A 348 10.53 -3.03 13.15
N THR A 349 11.43 -2.10 12.81
CA THR A 349 12.47 -2.32 11.82
C THR A 349 13.50 -3.30 12.35
N ALA A 350 14.14 -4.06 11.46
CA ALA A 350 15.26 -4.93 11.84
C ALA A 350 16.53 -4.16 12.25
N ARG A 351 16.62 -2.88 11.89
CA ARG A 351 17.78 -2.02 12.06
C ARG A 351 17.73 -1.17 13.34
N GLY A 352 16.55 -0.94 13.90
CA GLY A 352 16.40 -0.21 15.16
C GLY A 352 16.62 1.30 15.07
N THR A 353 16.50 1.88 13.87
CA THR A 353 16.78 3.30 13.59
C THR A 353 15.56 4.10 13.14
N CYS A 354 14.33 3.57 13.27
CA CYS A 354 13.11 4.22 12.78
C CYS A 354 12.89 5.62 13.39
N TYR A 355 13.09 5.78 14.70
CA TYR A 355 12.93 7.07 15.38
C TYR A 355 13.97 8.11 14.94
N GLU A 356 15.22 7.68 14.73
CA GLU A 356 16.30 8.52 14.24
C GLU A 356 16.05 8.96 12.80
N GLU A 357 15.61 8.03 11.95
CA GLU A 357 15.22 8.30 10.56
C GLU A 357 14.09 9.31 10.50
N LEU A 358 12.99 9.11 11.25
CA LEU A 358 11.89 10.07 11.30
C LEU A 358 12.34 11.45 11.77
N GLY A 359 13.25 11.51 12.74
CA GLY A 359 13.82 12.78 13.23
C GLY A 359 14.72 13.48 12.21
N ALA A 360 15.39 12.73 11.33
CA ALA A 360 16.24 13.26 10.28
C ALA A 360 15.47 13.59 8.98
N MET A 361 14.25 13.09 8.83
CA MET A 361 13.44 13.33 7.63
C MET A 361 13.03 14.80 7.50
N GLN A 362 13.35 15.39 6.35
CA GLN A 362 12.79 16.67 5.94
C GLN A 362 11.43 16.47 5.27
N GLY A 363 10.45 17.28 5.69
CA GLY A 363 9.11 17.30 5.10
C GLY A 363 9.16 17.54 3.59
N ARG A 364 8.30 16.85 2.84
CA ARG A 364 8.23 16.92 1.38
C ARG A 364 6.81 16.69 0.87
N SER A 365 6.54 17.18 -0.34
CA SER A 365 5.23 17.07 -0.97
C SER A 365 4.80 15.61 -1.12
N SER A 366 3.54 15.32 -0.78
CA SER A 366 2.90 14.03 -1.05
C SER A 366 1.79 14.17 -2.10
N GLN A 367 0.93 13.15 -2.21
CA GLN A 367 -0.19 13.15 -3.17
C GLN A 367 -1.23 14.26 -2.94
N TYR A 368 -1.22 14.93 -1.79
CA TYR A 368 -2.14 16.03 -1.50
C TYR A 368 -1.60 17.34 -2.06
N ASP A 369 -2.37 17.93 -2.97
CA ASP A 369 -2.11 19.23 -3.57
C ASP A 369 -3.44 20.00 -3.61
N PRO A 370 -3.66 20.98 -2.71
CA PRO A 370 -4.91 21.74 -2.67
C PRO A 370 -5.08 22.63 -3.90
N ASP A 371 -4.00 22.98 -4.60
CA ASP A 371 -4.04 23.87 -5.76
C ASP A 371 -4.47 23.13 -7.02
N THR A 372 -4.36 21.80 -7.05
CA THR A 372 -4.69 20.99 -8.23
C THR A 372 -5.45 19.72 -7.87
N VAL A 373 -6.77 19.79 -7.99
CA VAL A 373 -7.68 18.64 -7.84
C VAL A 373 -8.00 18.05 -9.21
N ILE A 374 -7.69 16.76 -9.42
CA ILE A 374 -7.93 16.06 -10.69
C ILE A 374 -8.94 14.92 -10.47
N PRO A 375 -10.23 15.13 -10.81
CA PRO A 375 -11.27 14.13 -10.60
C PRO A 375 -11.19 12.97 -11.60
N GLU A 376 -11.84 11.86 -11.27
CA GLU A 376 -11.91 10.70 -12.17
C GLU A 376 -12.72 11.05 -13.45
N LYS A 377 -12.15 10.80 -14.63
CA LYS A 377 -12.89 11.00 -15.91
C LYS A 377 -13.86 9.85 -16.22
N SER A 378 -13.57 8.65 -15.73
CA SER A 378 -14.40 7.47 -15.96
C SER A 378 -15.56 7.38 -14.96
N TRP A 379 -16.79 7.34 -15.47
CA TRP A 379 -18.01 7.23 -14.65
C TRP A 379 -18.02 5.94 -13.80
N ALA A 380 -17.47 4.84 -14.32
CA ALA A 380 -17.39 3.57 -13.61
C ALA A 380 -16.46 3.68 -12.39
N TYR A 381 -15.31 4.35 -12.55
CA TYR A 381 -14.39 4.61 -11.45
C TYR A 381 -14.98 5.59 -10.42
N ARG A 382 -15.66 6.65 -10.87
CA ARG A 382 -16.39 7.55 -9.95
C ARG A 382 -17.39 6.78 -9.09
N LEU A 383 -18.18 5.90 -9.69
CA LEU A 383 -19.15 5.08 -8.97
C LEU A 383 -18.48 4.15 -7.96
N VAL A 384 -17.43 3.43 -8.39
CA VAL A 384 -16.71 2.49 -7.53
C VAL A 384 -16.08 3.21 -6.34
N LYS A 385 -15.40 4.33 -6.57
CA LYS A 385 -14.77 5.13 -5.52
C LYS A 385 -15.81 5.71 -4.56
N ARG A 386 -16.92 6.25 -5.06
CA ARG A 386 -18.01 6.78 -4.22
C ARG A 386 -18.55 5.77 -3.22
N PHE A 387 -18.67 4.50 -3.58
CA PHE A 387 -19.29 3.49 -2.73
C PHE A 387 -18.32 2.60 -1.95
N TRP A 388 -17.12 2.32 -2.46
CA TRP A 388 -16.22 1.31 -1.88
C TRP A 388 -14.77 1.75 -1.69
N PHE A 389 -14.37 2.91 -2.23
CA PHE A 389 -13.00 3.43 -2.10
C PHE A 389 -13.05 4.96 -1.91
N ASN A 390 -13.64 5.37 -0.80
CA ASN A 390 -13.72 6.76 -0.35
C ASN A 390 -13.05 6.90 1.02
N ASP A 391 -13.15 8.07 1.63
CA ASP A 391 -12.51 8.34 2.93
C ASP A 391 -13.28 7.85 4.16
N TYR A 392 -14.46 7.25 3.97
CA TYR A 392 -15.35 6.79 5.04
C TYR A 392 -15.72 7.86 6.08
N GLY A 393 -15.63 9.15 5.71
CA GLY A 393 -15.88 10.28 6.59
C GLY A 393 -14.70 10.67 7.49
N ALA A 394 -13.53 10.04 7.32
CA ALA A 394 -12.35 10.36 8.13
C ALA A 394 -11.96 11.83 8.02
N TYR A 395 -11.88 12.36 6.79
CA TYR A 395 -11.50 13.77 6.60
C TYR A 395 -12.64 14.74 6.89
N THR A 396 -13.91 14.38 6.65
CA THR A 396 -15.04 15.23 7.06
C THR A 396 -15.08 15.44 8.57
N LYS A 397 -14.63 14.45 9.36
CA LYS A 397 -14.61 14.52 10.81
C LYS A 397 -13.37 15.24 11.37
N HIS A 398 -12.21 15.07 10.73
CA HIS A 398 -10.93 15.44 11.34
C HIS A 398 -10.15 16.53 10.58
N PHE A 399 -10.31 16.66 9.27
CA PHE A 399 -9.45 17.52 8.47
C PHE A 399 -9.90 18.97 8.48
N ASP A 400 -8.98 19.86 8.83
CA ASP A 400 -9.09 21.30 8.62
C ASP A 400 -7.87 21.74 7.81
N ALA A 401 -8.10 22.51 6.74
CA ALA A 401 -7.03 23.03 5.90
C ALA A 401 -6.05 23.93 6.67
N GLN A 402 -6.49 24.54 7.78
CA GLN A 402 -5.63 25.35 8.66
C GLN A 402 -4.58 24.53 9.41
N ASN A 403 -4.82 23.23 9.59
CA ASN A 403 -3.88 22.32 10.28
C ASN A 403 -2.81 21.74 9.34
N TRP A 404 -2.97 21.94 8.03
CA TRP A 404 -2.04 21.48 7.02
C TRP A 404 -0.91 22.48 6.83
N VAL A 405 0.33 21.97 6.79
CA VAL A 405 1.53 22.77 6.58
C VAL A 405 2.06 22.50 5.17
N ASP A 406 2.15 23.55 4.35
CA ASP A 406 2.68 23.43 2.99
C ASP A 406 4.21 23.30 3.01
N VAL A 407 4.68 22.05 2.97
CA VAL A 407 6.10 21.68 2.89
C VAL A 407 6.83 22.15 1.61
N ARG A 408 6.12 22.75 0.64
CA ARG A 408 6.73 23.37 -0.56
C ARG A 408 7.26 24.77 -0.25
N GLN A 409 6.75 25.41 0.80
CA GLN A 409 7.17 26.74 1.20
C GLN A 409 8.27 26.61 2.26
N PRO A 410 9.35 27.42 2.19
CA PRO A 410 10.33 27.45 3.26
C PRO A 410 9.61 27.85 4.56
N ALA A 411 9.93 27.19 5.67
CA ALA A 411 9.36 27.49 6.97
C ALA A 411 9.48 29.00 7.22
N SER A 412 8.34 29.71 7.26
CA SER A 412 8.34 31.11 7.65
C SER A 412 8.84 31.17 9.10
N ALA A 413 9.72 32.11 9.40
CA ALA A 413 10.37 32.26 10.71
C ALA A 413 9.40 32.66 11.85
N GLU A 414 8.09 32.55 11.67
CA GLU A 414 7.07 33.16 12.54
C GLU A 414 6.29 32.18 13.43
N SER A 415 6.57 30.86 13.39
CA SER A 415 5.88 29.90 14.27
C SER A 415 6.77 29.32 15.37
N THR A 416 7.65 30.13 15.97
CA THR A 416 8.24 29.77 17.26
C THR A 416 7.26 30.24 18.34
N PRO A 417 6.64 29.36 19.15
CA PRO A 417 5.88 29.81 20.31
C PRO A 417 6.85 30.56 21.23
N ALA A 418 6.51 31.79 21.60
CA ALA A 418 7.30 32.55 22.55
C ALA A 418 7.51 31.69 23.82
N PRO A 419 8.74 31.59 24.36
CA PRO A 419 8.97 30.87 25.59
C PRO A 419 8.11 31.48 26.69
N ALA A 420 7.35 30.63 27.38
CA ALA A 420 6.52 31.05 28.50
C ALA A 420 7.41 31.76 29.55
N GLU A 421 7.04 33.00 29.89
CA GLU A 421 7.70 33.76 30.94
C GLU A 421 7.69 32.94 32.25
N PRO A 422 8.83 32.84 32.95
CA PRO A 422 8.86 32.14 34.22
C PRO A 422 8.02 32.89 35.24
N ALA A 423 7.07 32.18 35.85
CA ALA A 423 6.21 32.70 36.91
C ALA A 423 7.06 33.33 38.02
N SER A 424 6.92 34.65 38.20
CA SER A 424 7.52 35.36 39.31
C SER A 424 6.92 34.86 40.62
N ASN A 425 7.70 34.17 41.44
CA ASN A 425 7.40 33.94 42.84
C ASN A 425 7.25 35.29 43.55
N ARG A 426 6.01 35.69 43.84
CA ARG A 426 5.73 36.70 44.86
C ARG A 426 5.67 36.00 46.21
N GLU A 427 6.80 36.03 46.91
CA GLU A 427 6.80 35.92 48.36
C GLU A 427 6.17 37.20 48.93
N HIS A 428 5.14 37.05 49.77
CA HIS A 428 4.75 38.07 50.74
C HIS A 428 4.86 37.47 52.14
N PRO A 429 5.40 38.24 53.12
CA PRO A 429 5.66 37.80 54.48
C PRO A 429 4.39 37.53 55.31
#